data_AF-A0A0D3J6V6-F1
#
_entry.id   AF-A0A0D3J6V6-F1
#
_cell.length_a   1.000
_cell.length_b   1.000
_cell.length_c   1.000
_cell.angle_alpha   90.00
_cell.angle_beta   90.00
_cell.angle_gamma   90.00
#
_symmetry.space_group_name_H-M   'P 1'
#
loop_
_entity.id
_entity.type
_entity.pdbx_description
1 polymer ?
#
loop_
_entity_poly.entity_id
_entity_poly.type
_entity_poly.pdbx_seq_one_letter_code
_entity_poly.pdbx_strand_id
1 'polypeptide(L)'
;MGCGASAPAKPLVEAPRPVTSDAAPPPSSSAEQHAAIVARIMNNDSVVPMSAALTRKILKAYALSTEAAHAAEAHCTQVVEAQIRGWQSFFVHAVGKGGPDDAASPQEFDGPTQQAFRTAGVDLDRLKGNGRAYWGEDGEIIKTRDRIIHGVAKACGHTPTEEQLGAAKYATLGYLVRLMFDFHRGQNVGAVVLKGKFDTEGRPLLLVRTQCMADAAEHGSFYRTALELGVVKHVCNLYAGHFPLEDWLEAEAKVCADMRDASSSALPSYFDERARKMTRKWRRMVDDADEWTEANKRNAMMLCASQIKDLLNPNGEPPKGGILIHCAGGMHRTGMIFGIIRRYVNDDPIDEIVADYKRHVDWKAEGAVGGYEELNVRFIKEFDLSLLDAQEIVFEEGMTQDEPISAAGGTRDEWRYA
;
A
#
# COMPACT_ATOMS: atom_id res chain seq x y z
N MET A 1 19.30 66.73 20.50
CA MET A 1 19.69 65.38 20.03
C MET A 1 18.49 64.46 20.23
N GLY A 2 18.07 63.75 19.17
CA GLY A 2 17.18 62.58 19.24
C GLY A 2 15.67 62.85 19.26
N CYS A 3 15.01 62.85 18.09
CA CYS A 3 13.58 62.49 17.97
C CYS A 3 13.44 61.57 16.74
N GLY A 4 12.86 60.39 16.99
CA GLY A 4 12.97 59.19 16.19
C GLY A 4 12.17 59.20 14.88
N ALA A 5 12.73 58.49 13.91
CA ALA A 5 12.07 58.13 12.66
C ALA A 5 10.93 57.14 12.93
N SER A 6 9.73 57.47 12.46
CA SER A 6 8.60 56.56 12.35
C SER A 6 8.86 55.51 11.26
N ALA A 7 8.81 54.23 11.63
CA ALA A 7 8.88 53.11 10.69
C ALA A 7 7.66 53.08 9.76
N PRO A 8 7.80 52.64 8.49
CA PRO A 8 6.68 52.53 7.56
C PRO A 8 5.78 51.35 7.94
N ALA A 9 4.46 51.56 7.85
CA ALA A 9 3.46 50.53 8.09
C ALA A 9 3.66 49.34 7.15
N LYS A 10 3.68 48.12 7.70
CA LYS A 10 3.69 46.87 6.92
C LYS A 10 2.43 46.80 6.05
N PRO A 11 2.52 46.27 4.81
CA PRO A 11 1.32 46.00 4.02
C PRO A 11 0.48 44.93 4.72
N LEU A 12 -0.83 45.17 4.78
CA LEU A 12 -1.81 44.15 5.14
C LEU A 12 -1.65 42.96 4.19
N VAL A 13 -1.27 41.81 4.75
CA VAL A 13 -1.28 40.52 4.07
C VAL A 13 -2.75 40.24 3.74
N GLU A 14 -3.11 40.22 2.46
CA GLU A 14 -4.42 39.73 2.02
C GLU A 14 -4.62 38.31 2.56
N ALA A 15 -5.77 38.09 3.21
CA ALA A 15 -6.16 36.76 3.63
C ALA A 15 -6.18 35.84 2.39
N PRO A 16 -5.72 34.57 2.51
CA PRO A 16 -5.76 33.64 1.39
C PRO A 16 -7.22 33.51 0.90
N ARG A 17 -7.44 33.72 -0.39
CA ARG A 17 -8.75 33.42 -0.98
C ARG A 17 -9.05 31.93 -0.77
N PRO A 18 -10.31 31.56 -0.47
CA PRO A 18 -10.69 30.16 -0.43
C PRO A 18 -10.43 29.57 -1.81
N VAL A 19 -9.59 28.54 -1.88
CA VAL A 19 -9.45 27.73 -3.08
C VAL A 19 -10.76 26.94 -3.19
N THR A 20 -11.69 27.44 -4.03
CA THR A 20 -12.83 26.64 -4.46
C THR A 20 -12.26 25.48 -5.25
N SER A 21 -12.46 24.25 -4.78
CA SER A 21 -12.09 23.09 -5.58
C SER A 21 -12.98 23.11 -6.83
N ASP A 22 -12.38 23.05 -8.02
CA ASP A 22 -13.10 22.90 -9.29
C ASP A 22 -13.68 21.48 -9.46
N ALA A 23 -13.78 20.71 -8.36
CA ALA A 23 -14.39 19.39 -8.41
C ALA A 23 -15.90 19.56 -8.57
N ALA A 24 -16.45 18.94 -9.62
CA ALA A 24 -17.89 18.86 -9.82
C ALA A 24 -18.57 18.37 -8.52
N PRO A 25 -19.73 18.94 -8.15
CA PRO A 25 -20.46 18.49 -6.97
C PRO A 25 -20.74 16.98 -7.06
N PRO A 26 -20.71 16.26 -5.93
CA PRO A 26 -20.91 14.83 -5.94
C PRO A 26 -22.29 14.49 -6.54
N PRO A 27 -22.38 13.44 -7.37
CA PRO A 27 -23.61 13.06 -8.06
C PRO A 27 -24.75 12.77 -7.08
N SER A 28 -25.95 13.26 -7.44
CA SER A 28 -27.11 13.40 -6.57
C SER A 28 -28.05 12.18 -6.58
N SER A 29 -27.91 11.30 -7.57
CA SER A 29 -28.66 10.04 -7.69
C SER A 29 -27.75 8.83 -7.87
N SER A 30 -28.26 7.63 -7.54
CA SER A 30 -27.54 6.36 -7.73
C SER A 30 -27.15 6.11 -9.20
N ALA A 31 -27.97 6.57 -10.16
CA ALA A 31 -27.67 6.48 -11.59
C ALA A 31 -26.51 7.41 -12.00
N GLU A 32 -26.48 8.64 -11.49
CA GLU A 32 -25.37 9.57 -11.72
C GLU A 32 -24.07 9.08 -11.06
N GLN A 33 -24.16 8.50 -9.86
CA GLN A 33 -23.02 7.87 -9.17
C GLN A 33 -22.47 6.70 -9.98
N HIS A 34 -23.33 5.81 -10.48
CA HIS A 34 -22.94 4.71 -11.35
C HIS A 34 -22.23 5.24 -12.60
N ALA A 35 -22.83 6.20 -13.32
CA ALA A 35 -22.25 6.77 -14.53
C ALA A 35 -20.87 7.41 -14.27
N ALA A 36 -20.70 8.12 -13.16
CA ALA A 36 -19.43 8.71 -12.77
C ALA A 36 -18.35 7.64 -12.47
N ILE A 37 -18.71 6.54 -11.80
CA ILE A 37 -17.78 5.44 -11.51
C ILE A 37 -17.34 4.76 -12.81
N VAL A 38 -18.28 4.45 -13.71
CA VAL A 38 -17.97 3.84 -15.02
C VAL A 38 -17.10 4.77 -15.86
N ALA A 39 -17.43 6.06 -15.92
CA ALA A 39 -16.62 7.03 -16.65
C ALA A 39 -15.19 7.11 -16.10
N ARG A 40 -15.00 7.10 -14.77
CA ARG A 40 -13.67 7.08 -14.15
C ARG A 40 -12.87 5.83 -14.54
N ILE A 41 -13.48 4.65 -14.49
CA ILE A 41 -12.79 3.39 -14.83
C ILE A 41 -12.40 3.40 -16.32
N MET A 42 -13.33 3.76 -17.21
CA MET A 42 -13.11 3.72 -18.66
C MET A 42 -12.14 4.80 -19.15
N ASN A 43 -12.16 5.97 -18.52
CA ASN A 43 -11.28 7.10 -18.85
C ASN A 43 -10.08 7.20 -17.89
N ASN A 44 -9.65 6.08 -17.33
CA ASN A 44 -8.50 6.09 -16.43
C ASN A 44 -7.21 6.42 -17.21
N ASP A 45 -6.61 7.57 -16.89
CA ASP A 45 -5.45 8.11 -17.59
C ASP A 45 -4.16 7.29 -17.37
N SER A 46 -4.13 6.39 -16.37
CA SER A 46 -2.97 5.51 -16.14
C SER A 46 -2.85 4.41 -17.21
N VAL A 47 -3.94 4.01 -17.88
CA VAL A 47 -3.95 2.82 -18.75
C VAL A 47 -2.90 2.89 -19.85
N VAL A 48 -2.88 3.99 -20.60
CA VAL A 48 -1.98 4.18 -21.74
C VAL A 48 -0.51 4.23 -21.28
N PRO A 49 -0.10 5.11 -20.35
CA PRO A 49 1.29 5.16 -19.90
C PRO A 49 1.73 3.86 -19.21
N MET A 50 0.86 3.20 -18.44
CA MET A 50 1.16 1.91 -17.80
C MET A 50 1.31 0.78 -18.83
N SER A 51 0.51 0.77 -19.89
CA SER A 51 0.62 -0.23 -20.97
C SER A 51 1.97 -0.11 -21.69
N ALA A 52 2.41 1.11 -21.99
CA ALA A 52 3.70 1.35 -22.63
C ALA A 52 4.87 0.97 -21.70
N ALA A 53 4.81 1.37 -20.42
CA ALA A 53 5.84 1.04 -19.44
C ALA A 53 5.94 -0.48 -19.19
N LEU A 54 4.80 -1.16 -19.04
CA LEU A 54 4.74 -2.61 -18.91
C LEU A 54 5.32 -3.31 -20.14
N THR A 55 4.99 -2.83 -21.35
CA THR A 55 5.52 -3.39 -22.60
C THR A 55 7.04 -3.36 -22.60
N ARG A 56 7.65 -2.21 -22.27
CA ARG A 56 9.12 -2.11 -22.16
C ARG A 56 9.71 -3.08 -21.13
N LYS A 57 9.04 -3.27 -19.99
CA LYS A 57 9.47 -4.22 -18.96
C LYS A 57 9.41 -5.67 -19.47
N ILE A 58 8.35 -6.06 -20.18
CA ILE A 58 8.23 -7.41 -20.76
C ILE A 58 9.29 -7.64 -21.84
N LEU A 59 9.47 -6.69 -22.77
CA LEU A 59 10.48 -6.81 -23.82
C LEU A 59 11.91 -6.89 -23.25
N LYS A 60 12.19 -6.15 -22.16
CA LYS A 60 13.44 -6.28 -21.41
C LYS A 60 13.57 -7.66 -20.75
N ALA A 61 12.51 -8.18 -20.13
CA ALA A 61 12.49 -9.51 -19.53
C ALA A 61 12.73 -10.63 -20.58
N TYR A 62 12.32 -10.42 -21.83
CA TYR A 62 12.59 -11.32 -22.95
C TYR A 62 14.00 -11.21 -23.52
N ALA A 63 14.82 -10.30 -22.97
CA ALA A 63 16.21 -10.07 -23.38
C ALA A 63 16.37 -9.87 -24.90
N LEU A 64 15.40 -9.20 -25.53
CA LEU A 64 15.51 -8.83 -26.94
C LEU A 64 16.62 -7.79 -27.13
N SER A 65 17.24 -7.76 -28.31
CA SER A 65 18.17 -6.67 -28.65
C SER A 65 17.44 -5.32 -28.63
N THR A 66 18.16 -4.24 -28.41
CA THR A 66 17.59 -2.88 -28.40
C THR A 66 16.82 -2.58 -29.69
N GLU A 67 17.36 -2.98 -30.85
CA GLU A 67 16.73 -2.78 -32.15
C GLU A 67 15.42 -3.59 -32.28
N ALA A 68 15.46 -4.87 -31.89
CA ALA A 68 14.28 -5.74 -31.93
C ALA A 68 13.19 -5.26 -30.96
N ALA A 69 13.57 -4.81 -29.76
CA ALA A 69 12.65 -4.26 -28.79
C ALA A 69 11.98 -2.98 -29.30
N HIS A 70 12.76 -2.04 -29.84
CA HIS A 70 12.23 -0.79 -30.40
C HIS A 70 11.29 -1.04 -31.60
N ALA A 71 11.64 -1.98 -32.48
CA ALA A 71 10.80 -2.33 -33.62
C ALA A 71 9.45 -2.95 -33.20
N ALA A 72 9.43 -3.70 -32.09
CA ALA A 72 8.23 -4.38 -31.61
C ALA A 72 7.38 -3.55 -30.62
N GLU A 73 7.94 -2.51 -29.98
CA GLU A 73 7.31 -1.81 -28.85
C GLU A 73 5.92 -1.26 -29.17
N ALA A 74 5.74 -0.60 -30.32
CA ALA A 74 4.46 0.01 -30.67
C ALA A 74 3.35 -1.04 -30.83
N HIS A 75 3.63 -2.14 -31.54
CA HIS A 75 2.66 -3.22 -31.74
C HIS A 75 2.38 -3.97 -30.45
N CYS A 76 3.42 -4.27 -29.66
CA CYS A 76 3.27 -4.93 -28.37
C CYS A 76 2.47 -4.06 -27.39
N THR A 77 2.67 -2.74 -27.38
CA THR A 77 1.92 -1.81 -26.53
C THR A 77 0.43 -1.85 -26.84
N GLN A 78 0.04 -1.90 -28.12
CA GLN A 78 -1.36 -2.07 -28.51
C GLN A 78 -1.96 -3.38 -28.00
N VAL A 79 -1.18 -4.46 -28.00
CA VAL A 79 -1.62 -5.77 -27.45
C VAL A 79 -1.82 -5.67 -25.94
N VAL A 80 -0.87 -5.09 -25.21
CA VAL A 80 -0.97 -4.89 -23.76
C VAL A 80 -2.19 -4.03 -23.41
N GLU A 81 -2.34 -2.89 -24.07
CA GLU A 81 -3.46 -1.96 -23.86
C GLU A 81 -4.80 -2.65 -24.13
N ALA A 82 -4.92 -3.41 -25.22
CA ALA A 82 -6.15 -4.13 -25.55
C ALA A 82 -6.53 -5.15 -24.45
N GLN A 83 -5.56 -5.88 -23.89
CA GLN A 83 -5.83 -6.80 -22.78
C GLN A 83 -6.25 -6.06 -21.51
N ILE A 84 -5.58 -4.94 -21.18
CA ILE A 84 -5.94 -4.12 -20.02
C ILE A 84 -7.35 -3.53 -20.19
N ARG A 85 -7.71 -3.00 -21.36
CA ARG A 85 -9.05 -2.48 -21.64
C ARG A 85 -10.14 -3.55 -21.59
N GLY A 86 -9.82 -4.75 -22.07
CA GLY A 86 -10.68 -5.92 -21.89
C GLY A 86 -10.93 -6.22 -20.42
N TRP A 87 -9.89 -6.14 -19.59
CA TRP A 87 -9.99 -6.32 -18.14
C TRP A 87 -10.71 -5.15 -17.45
N GLN A 88 -10.55 -3.90 -17.89
CA GLN A 88 -11.32 -2.75 -17.38
C GLN A 88 -12.82 -2.93 -17.52
N SER A 89 -13.25 -3.51 -18.65
CA SER A 89 -14.67 -3.78 -18.91
C SER A 89 -15.27 -4.73 -17.87
N PHE A 90 -14.47 -5.64 -17.31
CA PHE A 90 -14.89 -6.50 -16.21
C PHE A 90 -15.23 -5.69 -14.94
N PHE A 91 -14.39 -4.71 -14.56
CA PHE A 91 -14.68 -3.82 -13.43
C PHE A 91 -15.95 -3.01 -13.66
N VAL A 92 -16.14 -2.48 -14.87
CA VAL A 92 -17.38 -1.78 -15.25
C VAL A 92 -18.60 -2.67 -15.10
N HIS A 93 -18.52 -3.94 -15.51
CA HIS A 93 -19.64 -4.88 -15.36
C HIS A 93 -19.92 -5.28 -13.91
N ALA A 94 -18.95 -5.14 -13.01
CA ALA A 94 -19.14 -5.34 -11.57
C ALA A 94 -19.83 -4.14 -10.89
N VAL A 95 -19.76 -2.94 -11.48
CA VAL A 95 -20.49 -1.76 -10.99
C VAL A 95 -22.00 -1.98 -11.14
N GLY A 96 -22.76 -1.85 -10.04
CA GLY A 96 -24.21 -2.00 -10.01
C GLY A 96 -24.74 -3.44 -9.90
N LYS A 97 -23.86 -4.42 -9.69
CA LYS A 97 -24.23 -5.81 -9.35
C LYS A 97 -23.92 -6.19 -7.88
N GLY A 98 -23.74 -5.20 -7.01
CA GLY A 98 -23.23 -5.42 -5.65
C GLY A 98 -21.71 -5.61 -5.58
N GLY A 99 -20.98 -5.25 -6.65
CA GLY A 99 -19.52 -5.29 -6.67
C GLY A 99 -18.85 -4.31 -5.69
N PRO A 100 -17.52 -4.37 -5.53
CA PRO A 100 -16.75 -3.61 -4.54
C PRO A 100 -16.90 -2.08 -4.65
N ASP A 101 -17.28 -1.57 -5.84
CA ASP A 101 -17.51 -0.15 -6.10
C ASP A 101 -19.00 0.18 -6.35
N ASP A 102 -19.93 -0.70 -5.98
CA ASP A 102 -21.34 -0.39 -6.11
C ASP A 102 -21.71 0.83 -5.25
N ALA A 103 -22.37 1.80 -5.87
CA ALA A 103 -22.90 3.01 -5.23
C ALA A 103 -23.92 2.67 -4.13
N ALA A 104 -24.61 1.52 -4.25
CA ALA A 104 -25.55 1.03 -3.25
C ALA A 104 -24.86 0.40 -2.03
N SER A 105 -23.57 0.05 -2.12
CA SER A 105 -22.83 -0.43 -0.95
C SER A 105 -22.38 0.79 -0.14
N PRO A 106 -22.61 0.85 1.19
CA PRO A 106 -22.08 1.91 2.02
C PRO A 106 -20.55 1.85 2.08
N GLN A 107 -19.85 2.93 1.73
CA GLN A 107 -18.39 3.03 1.86
C GLN A 107 -18.04 3.26 3.34
N GLU A 108 -18.33 2.26 4.17
CA GLU A 108 -18.16 2.37 5.61
C GLU A 108 -16.94 1.59 6.08
N PHE A 109 -16.36 2.05 7.18
CA PHE A 109 -15.46 1.25 7.98
C PHE A 109 -16.22 0.07 8.58
N ASP A 110 -15.55 -1.07 8.81
CA ASP A 110 -16.17 -2.16 9.56
C ASP A 110 -16.46 -1.76 11.01
N GLY A 111 -17.36 -2.50 11.67
CA GLY A 111 -17.78 -2.21 13.06
C GLY A 111 -16.62 -2.06 14.05
N PRO A 112 -15.67 -3.03 14.12
CA PRO A 112 -14.46 -2.90 14.92
C PRO A 112 -13.65 -1.63 14.65
N THR A 113 -13.42 -1.29 13.38
CA THR A 113 -12.69 -0.08 12.99
C THR A 113 -13.43 1.20 13.42
N GLN A 114 -14.74 1.28 13.22
CA GLN A 114 -15.55 2.41 13.70
C GLN A 114 -15.46 2.55 15.22
N GLN A 115 -15.50 1.42 15.95
CA GLN A 115 -15.40 1.42 17.41
C GLN A 115 -14.02 1.91 17.88
N ALA A 116 -12.93 1.51 17.21
CA ALA A 116 -11.59 1.98 17.53
C ALA A 116 -11.49 3.51 17.35
N PHE A 117 -11.94 4.04 16.22
CA PHE A 117 -11.97 5.48 15.95
C PHE A 117 -12.79 6.25 16.99
N ARG A 118 -14.02 5.78 17.32
CA ARG A 118 -14.86 6.42 18.35
C ARG A 118 -14.18 6.40 19.72
N THR A 119 -13.52 5.30 20.08
CA THR A 119 -12.81 5.17 21.36
C THR A 119 -11.65 6.16 21.48
N ALA A 120 -10.97 6.45 20.37
CA ALA A 120 -9.93 7.47 20.29
C ALA A 120 -10.46 8.92 20.14
N GLY A 121 -11.78 9.12 20.20
CA GLY A 121 -12.41 10.44 20.09
C GLY A 121 -12.39 11.02 18.67
N VAL A 122 -12.29 10.18 17.64
CA VAL A 122 -12.27 10.61 16.24
C VAL A 122 -13.68 10.91 15.75
N ASP A 123 -13.84 12.07 15.12
CA ASP A 123 -15.06 12.45 14.41
C ASP A 123 -15.15 11.71 13.06
N LEU A 124 -15.97 10.66 13.03
CA LEU A 124 -16.16 9.82 11.85
C LEU A 124 -16.81 10.57 10.69
N ASP A 125 -17.57 11.64 10.92
CA ASP A 125 -18.20 12.40 9.84
C ASP A 125 -17.16 13.19 9.04
N ARG A 126 -16.02 13.51 9.67
CA ARG A 126 -14.89 14.21 9.07
C ARG A 126 -13.82 13.26 8.49
N LEU A 127 -13.77 12.01 8.92
CA LEU A 127 -12.83 11.02 8.42
C LEU A 127 -13.40 10.34 7.16
N LYS A 128 -12.75 10.56 6.01
CA LYS A 128 -13.27 10.08 4.72
C LYS A 128 -12.51 8.84 4.26
N GLY A 129 -13.08 7.67 4.47
CA GLY A 129 -12.51 6.43 3.93
C GLY A 129 -13.40 5.22 4.09
N ASN A 130 -12.90 4.04 3.73
CA ASN A 130 -13.65 2.79 3.82
C ASN A 130 -12.78 1.55 4.08
N GLY A 131 -13.40 0.52 4.68
CA GLY A 131 -12.74 -0.74 5.01
C GLY A 131 -12.76 -1.79 3.89
N ARG A 132 -13.16 -1.45 2.66
CA ARG A 132 -13.31 -2.44 1.59
C ARG A 132 -11.95 -2.91 1.09
N ALA A 133 -11.79 -4.22 1.03
CA ALA A 133 -10.70 -4.89 0.33
C ALA A 133 -11.25 -5.52 -0.96
N TYR A 134 -10.49 -5.43 -2.05
CA TYR A 134 -10.82 -6.12 -3.29
C TYR A 134 -9.54 -6.57 -3.99
N TRP A 135 -9.50 -7.84 -4.41
CA TRP A 135 -8.32 -8.45 -5.03
C TRP A 135 -8.61 -9.20 -6.33
N GLY A 136 -9.74 -8.88 -6.96
CA GLY A 136 -10.21 -9.55 -8.17
C GLY A 136 -11.02 -10.81 -7.87
N GLU A 137 -11.76 -11.26 -8.89
CA GLU A 137 -12.53 -12.51 -8.83
C GLU A 137 -11.77 -13.64 -9.52
N ASP A 138 -11.85 -14.86 -8.96
CA ASP A 138 -11.58 -16.15 -9.64
C ASP A 138 -10.33 -16.22 -10.54
N GLY A 139 -9.25 -15.59 -10.10
CA GLY A 139 -7.96 -15.57 -10.81
C GLY A 139 -7.96 -14.77 -12.12
N GLU A 140 -8.92 -13.86 -12.35
CA GLU A 140 -8.96 -13.03 -13.56
C GLU A 140 -7.70 -12.19 -13.76
N ILE A 141 -7.07 -11.72 -12.67
CA ILE A 141 -5.78 -11.03 -12.74
C ILE A 141 -4.67 -11.95 -13.30
N ILE A 142 -4.69 -13.24 -12.93
CA ILE A 142 -3.74 -14.25 -13.40
C ILE A 142 -3.98 -14.56 -14.88
N LYS A 143 -5.24 -14.73 -15.28
CA LYS A 143 -5.62 -14.95 -16.69
C LYS A 143 -5.22 -13.76 -17.56
N THR A 144 -5.47 -12.53 -17.09
CA THR A 144 -5.12 -11.30 -17.79
C THR A 144 -3.60 -11.15 -17.93
N ARG A 145 -2.85 -11.40 -16.84
CA ARG A 145 -1.39 -11.45 -16.85
C ARG A 145 -0.87 -12.41 -17.91
N ASP A 146 -1.40 -13.62 -17.95
CA ASP A 146 -0.94 -14.64 -18.90
C ASP A 146 -1.30 -14.27 -20.34
N ARG A 147 -2.49 -13.69 -20.60
CA ARG A 147 -2.86 -13.18 -21.93
C ARG A 147 -1.92 -12.08 -22.40
N ILE A 148 -1.53 -11.16 -21.52
CA ILE A 148 -0.58 -10.08 -21.82
C ILE A 148 0.78 -10.66 -22.23
N ILE A 149 1.35 -11.53 -21.40
CA ILE A 149 2.70 -12.08 -21.62
C ILE A 149 2.74 -12.89 -22.93
N HIS A 150 1.81 -13.83 -23.12
CA HIS A 150 1.78 -14.63 -24.35
C HIS A 150 1.39 -13.79 -25.58
N GLY A 151 0.56 -12.75 -25.39
CA GLY A 151 0.23 -11.80 -26.44
C GLY A 151 1.45 -11.03 -26.93
N VAL A 152 2.27 -10.51 -26.01
CA VAL A 152 3.53 -9.82 -26.35
C VAL A 152 4.51 -10.77 -27.02
N ALA A 153 4.72 -11.97 -26.48
CA ALA A 153 5.59 -12.98 -27.08
C ALA A 153 5.18 -13.28 -28.54
N LYS A 154 3.89 -13.47 -28.79
CA LYS A 154 3.36 -13.67 -30.14
C LYS A 154 3.58 -12.45 -31.03
N ALA A 155 3.33 -11.24 -30.51
CA ALA A 155 3.44 -9.99 -31.26
C ALA A 155 4.87 -9.68 -31.70
N CYS A 156 5.88 -10.05 -30.90
CA CYS A 156 7.29 -9.89 -31.27
C CYS A 156 7.91 -11.15 -31.90
N GLY A 157 7.13 -12.21 -32.14
CA GLY A 157 7.63 -13.46 -32.71
C GLY A 157 8.64 -14.19 -31.81
N HIS A 158 8.60 -13.97 -30.50
CA HIS A 158 9.53 -14.52 -29.53
C HIS A 158 8.95 -15.75 -28.83
N THR A 159 9.82 -16.74 -28.56
CA THR A 159 9.49 -17.88 -27.71
C THR A 159 10.25 -17.73 -26.39
N PRO A 160 9.62 -17.25 -25.30
CA PRO A 160 10.32 -16.97 -24.07
C PRO A 160 10.73 -18.26 -23.33
N THR A 161 11.88 -18.23 -22.68
CA THR A 161 12.30 -19.30 -21.76
C THR A 161 11.47 -19.27 -20.47
N GLU A 162 11.55 -20.32 -19.66
CA GLU A 162 10.86 -20.37 -18.36
C GLU A 162 11.29 -19.22 -17.44
N GLU A 163 12.58 -18.90 -17.43
CA GLU A 163 13.13 -17.78 -16.65
C GLU A 163 12.57 -16.43 -17.12
N GLN A 164 12.52 -16.20 -18.43
CA GLN A 164 11.96 -14.97 -19.01
C GLN A 164 10.46 -14.85 -18.74
N LEU A 165 9.72 -15.97 -18.78
CA LEU A 165 8.32 -16.02 -18.38
C LEU A 165 8.15 -15.69 -16.90
N GLY A 166 9.01 -16.22 -16.04
CA GLY A 166 9.04 -15.88 -14.62
C GLY A 166 9.19 -14.38 -14.41
N ALA A 167 10.20 -13.78 -15.03
CA ALA A 167 10.45 -12.34 -14.96
C ALA A 167 9.27 -11.49 -15.47
N ALA A 168 8.71 -11.84 -16.64
CA ALA A 168 7.57 -11.14 -17.21
C ALA A 168 6.31 -11.26 -16.33
N LYS A 169 6.09 -12.42 -15.69
CA LYS A 169 4.95 -12.64 -14.76
C LYS A 169 4.98 -11.69 -13.58
N TYR A 170 6.13 -11.53 -12.93
CA TYR A 170 6.26 -10.63 -11.78
C TYR A 170 6.03 -9.16 -12.17
N ALA A 171 6.69 -8.71 -13.24
CA ALA A 171 6.49 -7.36 -13.75
C ALA A 171 5.02 -7.10 -14.10
N THR A 172 4.40 -8.00 -14.86
CA THR A 172 3.00 -7.86 -15.30
C THR A 172 2.03 -7.84 -14.11
N LEU A 173 2.24 -8.71 -13.11
CA LEU A 173 1.38 -8.74 -11.94
C LEU A 173 1.42 -7.41 -11.17
N GLY A 174 2.59 -6.80 -10.99
CA GLY A 174 2.71 -5.52 -10.29
C GLY A 174 1.96 -4.39 -10.97
N TYR A 175 2.03 -4.30 -12.30
CA TYR A 175 1.29 -3.31 -13.08
C TYR A 175 -0.22 -3.54 -13.03
N LEU A 176 -0.67 -4.80 -13.09
CA LEU A 176 -2.09 -5.12 -12.95
C LEU A 176 -2.62 -4.79 -11.55
N VAL A 177 -1.84 -5.04 -10.49
CA VAL A 177 -2.23 -4.65 -9.12
C VAL A 177 -2.34 -3.13 -8.99
N ARG A 178 -1.39 -2.37 -9.53
CA ARG A 178 -1.49 -0.90 -9.59
C ARG A 178 -2.76 -0.46 -10.31
N LEU A 179 -3.03 -1.01 -11.49
CA LEU A 179 -4.24 -0.67 -12.25
C LEU A 179 -5.53 -1.07 -11.53
N MET A 180 -5.52 -2.19 -10.81
CA MET A 180 -6.65 -2.60 -9.99
C MET A 180 -6.96 -1.54 -8.93
N PHE A 181 -5.95 -1.05 -8.22
CA PHE A 181 -6.09 0.05 -7.26
C PHE A 181 -6.61 1.34 -7.92
N ASP A 182 -6.19 1.63 -9.15
CA ASP A 182 -6.71 2.74 -9.96
C ASP A 182 -8.20 2.54 -10.33
N PHE A 183 -8.61 1.29 -10.58
CA PHE A 183 -9.96 0.95 -11.02
C PHE A 183 -10.96 0.82 -9.87
N HIS A 184 -10.53 0.54 -8.63
CA HIS A 184 -11.43 0.46 -7.47
C HIS A 184 -11.23 1.58 -6.44
N ARG A 185 -12.18 1.73 -5.53
CA ARG A 185 -12.14 2.71 -4.42
C ARG A 185 -11.98 2.07 -3.04
N GLY A 186 -11.84 0.75 -2.98
CA GLY A 186 -11.46 0.08 -1.73
C GLY A 186 -10.13 0.62 -1.22
N GLN A 187 -10.11 1.04 0.04
CA GLN A 187 -8.91 1.54 0.73
C GLN A 187 -8.38 0.54 1.77
N ASN A 188 -9.12 -0.53 2.05
CA ASN A 188 -8.74 -1.57 2.99
C ASN A 188 -8.39 -1.01 4.39
N VAL A 189 -9.08 0.05 4.83
CA VAL A 189 -8.82 0.69 6.13
C VAL A 189 -9.29 -0.22 7.26
N GLY A 190 -8.40 -0.45 8.22
CA GLY A 190 -8.72 -1.07 9.50
C GLY A 190 -8.06 -0.30 10.64
N ALA A 191 -8.64 -0.35 11.85
CA ALA A 191 -8.05 0.31 13.01
C ALA A 191 -8.27 -0.46 14.31
N VAL A 192 -7.30 -0.34 15.23
CA VAL A 192 -7.41 -0.84 16.61
C VAL A 192 -6.82 0.18 17.58
N VAL A 193 -7.35 0.22 18.80
CA VAL A 193 -6.75 0.96 19.91
C VAL A 193 -5.65 0.11 20.53
N LEU A 194 -4.48 0.71 20.77
CA LEU A 194 -3.37 0.06 21.47
C LEU A 194 -3.57 0.19 22.98
N LYS A 195 -3.85 -0.93 23.65
CA LYS A 195 -4.22 -0.99 25.06
C LYS A 195 -3.12 -0.40 25.95
N GLY A 196 -3.51 0.53 26.83
CA GLY A 196 -2.60 1.20 27.75
C GLY A 196 -1.58 2.14 27.09
N LYS A 197 -1.72 2.43 25.78
CA LYS A 197 -0.88 3.38 25.05
C LYS A 197 -1.69 4.64 24.76
N PHE A 198 -1.08 5.79 24.99
CA PHE A 198 -1.69 7.09 24.80
C PHE A 198 -0.74 8.00 24.03
N ASP A 199 -1.29 8.93 23.26
CA ASP A 199 -0.51 9.98 22.63
C ASP A 199 -0.12 11.08 23.63
N THR A 200 0.61 12.09 23.15
CA THR A 200 1.08 13.21 23.98
C THR A 200 -0.06 14.09 24.54
N GLU A 201 -1.28 13.93 24.03
CA GLU A 201 -2.49 14.64 24.45
C GLU A 201 -3.36 13.78 25.38
N GLY A 202 -2.92 12.57 25.73
CA GLY A 202 -3.64 11.63 26.59
C GLY A 202 -4.75 10.86 25.87
N ARG A 203 -4.81 10.91 24.53
CA ARG A 203 -5.81 10.19 23.74
C ARG A 203 -5.35 8.75 23.51
N PRO A 204 -6.26 7.76 23.49
CA PRO A 204 -5.90 6.38 23.16
C PRO A 204 -5.18 6.31 21.80
N LEU A 205 -4.04 5.63 21.79
CA LEU A 205 -3.22 5.53 20.59
C LEU A 205 -3.86 4.55 19.60
N LEU A 206 -4.03 4.98 18.35
CA LEU A 206 -4.52 4.13 17.26
C LEU A 206 -3.39 3.48 16.48
N LEU A 207 -3.56 2.21 16.13
CA LEU A 207 -2.86 1.58 15.02
C LEU A 207 -3.87 1.43 13.87
N VAL A 208 -3.57 2.10 12.76
CA VAL A 208 -4.37 2.12 11.53
C VAL A 208 -3.61 1.31 10.48
N ARG A 209 -4.32 0.44 9.77
CA ARG A 209 -3.83 -0.26 8.58
C ARG A 209 -4.58 0.21 7.35
N THR A 210 -3.91 0.23 6.21
CA THR A 210 -4.50 0.55 4.91
C THR A 210 -3.65 -0.05 3.79
N GLN A 211 -4.14 0.03 2.55
CA GLN A 211 -3.33 -0.11 1.35
C GLN A 211 -2.65 1.23 0.98
N CYS A 212 -1.73 1.21 0.02
CA CYS A 212 -1.15 2.44 -0.55
C CYS A 212 -2.23 3.25 -1.27
N MET A 213 -2.24 4.57 -1.08
CA MET A 213 -3.35 5.43 -1.51
C MET A 213 -3.01 6.22 -2.75
N ALA A 214 -3.68 5.88 -3.86
CA ALA A 214 -3.61 6.61 -5.11
C ALA A 214 -4.02 8.09 -4.95
N ASP A 215 -4.98 8.33 -4.07
CA ASP A 215 -5.61 9.61 -3.78
C ASP A 215 -4.94 10.34 -2.60
N ALA A 216 -3.74 9.92 -2.16
CA ALA A 216 -3.09 10.49 -0.97
C ALA A 216 -2.98 12.02 -1.01
N ALA A 217 -2.78 12.60 -2.20
CA ALA A 217 -2.68 14.05 -2.38
C ALA A 217 -4.04 14.78 -2.44
N GLU A 218 -5.15 14.08 -2.69
CA GLU A 218 -6.48 14.68 -2.87
C GLU A 218 -7.05 15.23 -1.56
N HIS A 219 -7.63 16.42 -1.61
CA HIS A 219 -8.36 16.99 -0.48
C HIS A 219 -9.60 16.14 -0.17
N GLY A 220 -9.68 15.65 1.07
CA GLY A 220 -10.75 14.75 1.49
C GLY A 220 -10.45 13.26 1.29
N SER A 221 -9.23 12.87 0.90
CA SER A 221 -8.80 11.48 0.98
C SER A 221 -8.69 11.00 2.44
N PHE A 222 -8.70 9.67 2.64
CA PHE A 222 -8.50 9.11 3.98
C PHE A 222 -7.15 9.54 4.55
N TYR A 223 -6.10 9.48 3.73
CA TYR A 223 -4.75 9.87 4.13
C TYR A 223 -4.71 11.30 4.66
N ARG A 224 -5.23 12.27 3.90
CA ARG A 224 -5.24 13.67 4.33
C ARG A 224 -6.10 13.89 5.56
N THR A 225 -7.34 13.39 5.54
CA THR A 225 -8.27 13.64 6.65
C THR A 225 -7.79 13.00 7.95
N ALA A 226 -7.15 11.83 7.90
CA ALA A 226 -6.54 11.21 9.07
C ALA A 226 -5.37 12.05 9.65
N LEU A 227 -4.54 12.65 8.80
CA LEU A 227 -3.46 13.55 9.23
C LEU A 227 -4.00 14.89 9.76
N GLU A 228 -4.96 15.50 9.07
CA GLU A 228 -5.54 16.82 9.41
C GLU A 228 -6.31 16.78 10.73
N LEU A 229 -7.00 15.68 11.01
CA LEU A 229 -7.69 15.45 12.28
C LEU A 229 -6.72 15.08 13.42
N GLY A 230 -5.44 14.88 13.12
CA GLY A 230 -4.45 14.42 14.09
C GLY A 230 -4.71 13.00 14.61
N VAL A 231 -5.48 12.21 13.84
CA VAL A 231 -5.72 10.77 14.08
C VAL A 231 -4.42 10.01 13.87
N VAL A 232 -3.71 10.36 12.81
CA VAL A 232 -2.40 9.80 12.44
C VAL A 232 -1.34 10.89 12.53
N LYS A 233 -0.22 10.58 13.18
CA LYS A 233 0.99 11.43 13.20
C LYS A 233 2.27 10.68 12.83
N HIS A 234 2.19 9.36 12.67
CA HIS A 234 3.28 8.56 12.16
C HIS A 234 2.78 7.67 11.03
N VAL A 235 3.24 7.92 9.81
CA VAL A 235 2.97 7.07 8.64
C VAL A 235 4.19 6.19 8.40
N CYS A 236 3.94 4.91 8.20
CA CYS A 236 4.97 3.93 7.94
C CYS A 236 4.64 3.17 6.66
N ASN A 237 5.34 3.55 5.60
CA ASN A 237 5.37 2.79 4.37
C ASN A 237 6.25 1.55 4.56
N LEU A 238 5.62 0.39 4.67
CA LEU A 238 6.25 -0.93 4.71
C LEU A 238 6.45 -1.50 3.31
N TYR A 239 6.04 -0.80 2.25
CA TYR A 239 6.24 -1.27 0.89
C TYR A 239 7.70 -1.10 0.46
N ALA A 240 8.28 -2.17 -0.04
CA ALA A 240 9.62 -2.18 -0.62
C ALA A 240 9.73 -3.18 -1.79
N GLY A 241 8.63 -3.37 -2.52
CA GLY A 241 8.57 -4.21 -3.71
C GLY A 241 8.70 -3.39 -5.00
N HIS A 242 8.30 -4.00 -6.13
CA HIS A 242 8.59 -3.53 -7.50
C HIS A 242 7.35 -3.15 -8.31
N PHE A 243 6.20 -3.06 -7.64
CA PHE A 243 4.99 -2.54 -8.25
C PHE A 243 5.23 -1.06 -8.53
N PRO A 244 4.75 -0.55 -9.68
CA PRO A 244 4.93 0.84 -10.06
C PRO A 244 4.05 1.73 -9.16
N LEU A 245 4.56 2.06 -7.97
CA LEU A 245 3.88 2.80 -6.90
C LEU A 245 4.72 4.00 -6.43
N GLU A 246 5.87 4.26 -7.05
CA GLU A 246 6.83 5.25 -6.58
C GLU A 246 6.23 6.65 -6.50
N ASP A 247 5.43 7.03 -7.50
CA ASP A 247 4.72 8.31 -7.55
C ASP A 247 3.69 8.46 -6.42
N TRP A 248 3.00 7.39 -6.03
CA TRP A 248 2.07 7.40 -4.89
C TRP A 248 2.80 7.55 -3.57
N LEU A 249 3.89 6.80 -3.38
CA LEU A 249 4.71 6.87 -2.17
C LEU A 249 5.41 8.22 -2.02
N GLU A 250 5.82 8.83 -3.13
CA GLU A 250 6.33 10.20 -3.16
C GLU A 250 5.25 11.22 -2.80
N ALA A 251 4.02 11.05 -3.29
CA ALA A 251 2.89 11.90 -2.93
C ALA A 251 2.54 11.80 -1.44
N GLU A 252 2.50 10.58 -0.87
CA GLU A 252 2.30 10.35 0.57
C GLU A 252 3.38 11.05 1.41
N ALA A 253 4.65 10.84 1.07
CA ALA A 253 5.78 11.49 1.75
C ALA A 253 5.71 13.02 1.66
N LYS A 254 5.35 13.54 0.48
CA LYS A 254 5.21 14.98 0.25
C LYS A 254 4.08 15.58 1.09
N VAL A 255 2.92 14.92 1.21
CA VAL A 255 1.82 15.40 2.06
C VAL A 255 2.26 15.50 3.52
N CYS A 256 2.96 14.49 4.04
CA CYS A 256 3.52 14.55 5.40
C CYS A 256 4.51 15.73 5.56
N ALA A 257 5.38 15.95 4.58
CA ALA A 257 6.35 17.05 4.61
C ALA A 257 5.68 18.43 4.55
N ASP A 258 4.71 18.63 3.65
CA ASP A 258 4.00 19.90 3.50
C ASP A 258 3.20 20.26 4.77
N MET A 259 2.58 19.26 5.43
CA MET A 259 1.88 19.47 6.70
C MET A 259 2.82 19.79 7.86
N ARG A 260 4.07 19.30 7.80
CA ARG A 260 5.12 19.64 8.76
C ARG A 260 5.54 21.11 8.65
N ASP A 261 5.64 21.65 7.45
CA ASP A 261 6.08 23.02 7.27
C ASP A 261 5.00 24.06 7.66
N ALA A 262 3.74 23.63 7.76
CA ALA A 262 2.59 24.49 8.05
C ALA A 262 2.20 24.60 9.55
N SER A 263 2.76 23.81 10.48
CA SER A 263 2.29 23.73 11.88
C SER A 263 3.41 23.68 12.93
N SER A 264 3.10 24.08 14.17
CA SER A 264 4.03 24.14 15.31
C SER A 264 3.82 23.05 16.39
N SER A 265 2.82 22.18 16.26
CA SER A 265 2.61 21.04 17.16
C SER A 265 2.89 19.71 16.44
N ALA A 266 3.43 18.74 17.18
CA ALA A 266 3.89 17.40 16.73
C ALA A 266 3.52 17.01 15.29
N LEU A 267 4.44 17.26 14.38
CA LEU A 267 4.21 17.20 12.94
C LEU A 267 4.20 15.75 12.45
N PRO A 268 3.40 15.43 11.42
CA PRO A 268 3.36 14.07 10.88
C PRO A 268 4.76 13.66 10.40
N SER A 269 5.11 12.42 10.70
CA SER A 269 6.37 11.80 10.28
C SER A 269 6.11 10.69 9.28
N TYR A 270 7.02 10.53 8.32
CA TYR A 270 6.93 9.52 7.28
C TYR A 270 8.16 8.62 7.33
N PHE A 271 7.94 7.35 7.61
CA PHE A 271 8.94 6.30 7.56
C PHE A 271 8.82 5.56 6.23
N ASP A 272 9.93 5.45 5.51
CA ASP A 272 10.01 4.72 4.24
C ASP A 272 10.93 3.51 4.37
N GLU A 273 10.34 2.32 4.32
CA GLU A 273 11.08 1.05 4.33
C GLU A 273 12.02 0.92 3.12
N ARG A 274 11.76 1.64 2.01
CA ARG A 274 12.67 1.74 0.86
C ARG A 274 13.97 2.48 1.17
N ALA A 275 14.11 3.08 2.33
CA ALA A 275 15.39 3.59 2.83
C ALA A 275 16.16 2.56 3.69
N ARG A 276 15.49 1.52 4.22
CA ARG A 276 16.10 0.50 5.11
C ARG A 276 16.31 -0.82 4.40
N LYS A 277 17.55 -1.17 4.04
CA LYS A 277 17.85 -2.38 3.24
C LYS A 277 17.59 -3.69 4.01
N MET A 278 17.89 -3.72 5.31
CA MET A 278 17.89 -4.95 6.13
C MET A 278 16.50 -5.51 6.39
N THR A 279 15.57 -4.69 6.85
CA THR A 279 14.22 -5.10 7.26
C THR A 279 13.33 -5.51 6.08
N ARG A 280 13.76 -5.34 4.83
CA ARG A 280 13.04 -5.84 3.65
C ARG A 280 13.11 -7.36 3.51
N LYS A 281 14.19 -7.96 4.00
CA LYS A 281 14.50 -9.38 3.76
C LYS A 281 13.55 -10.31 4.50
N TRP A 282 12.99 -9.89 5.64
CA TRP A 282 12.19 -10.78 6.48
C TRP A 282 10.97 -11.32 5.74
N ARG A 283 10.32 -10.51 4.90
CA ARG A 283 9.15 -10.98 4.15
C ARG A 283 9.53 -12.08 3.14
N ARG A 284 10.72 -11.98 2.54
CA ARG A 284 11.26 -12.99 1.62
C ARG A 284 11.51 -14.32 2.33
N MET A 285 12.09 -14.26 3.52
CA MET A 285 12.31 -15.46 4.36
C MET A 285 11.02 -16.18 4.80
N VAL A 286 9.85 -15.55 4.60
CA VAL A 286 8.51 -16.09 4.96
C VAL A 286 7.68 -16.42 3.70
N ASP A 287 8.13 -16.06 2.50
CA ASP A 287 7.35 -16.24 1.26
C ASP A 287 7.51 -17.61 0.59
N ASP A 288 8.50 -18.39 1.03
CA ASP A 288 8.75 -19.74 0.52
C ASP A 288 8.66 -20.78 1.66
N ALA A 289 7.76 -21.75 1.50
CA ALA A 289 7.56 -22.83 2.46
C ALA A 289 8.80 -23.75 2.56
N ASP A 290 9.53 -23.91 1.45
CA ASP A 290 10.73 -24.74 1.41
C ASP A 290 11.90 -24.05 2.12
N GLU A 291 11.86 -22.73 2.26
CA GLU A 291 12.84 -21.93 3.01
C GLU A 291 12.45 -21.71 4.49
N TRP A 292 11.32 -22.26 4.95
CA TRP A 292 10.79 -22.13 6.33
C TRP A 292 11.57 -22.97 7.36
N THR A 293 12.90 -22.85 7.37
CA THR A 293 13.78 -23.48 8.37
C THR A 293 13.74 -22.71 9.70
N GLU A 294 14.10 -23.35 10.82
CA GLU A 294 14.13 -22.67 12.13
C GLU A 294 15.09 -21.46 12.15
N ALA A 295 16.20 -21.52 11.41
CA ALA A 295 17.13 -20.40 11.27
C ALA A 295 16.52 -19.22 10.52
N ASN A 296 15.92 -19.46 9.35
CA ASN A 296 15.25 -18.41 8.57
C ASN A 296 14.06 -17.82 9.31
N LYS A 297 13.28 -18.67 9.99
CA LYS A 297 12.18 -18.27 10.85
C LYS A 297 12.65 -17.32 11.95
N ARG A 298 13.69 -17.69 12.71
CA ARG A 298 14.25 -16.85 13.78
C ARG A 298 14.76 -15.51 13.23
N ASN A 299 15.50 -15.52 12.13
CA ASN A 299 16.01 -14.30 11.48
C ASN A 299 14.89 -13.39 10.99
N ALA A 300 13.85 -13.96 10.38
CA ALA A 300 12.68 -13.22 9.95
C ALA A 300 11.94 -12.57 11.13
N MET A 301 11.77 -13.30 12.23
CA MET A 301 11.16 -12.78 13.46
C MET A 301 11.98 -11.64 14.06
N MET A 302 13.32 -11.76 14.11
CA MET A 302 14.20 -10.70 14.62
C MET A 302 14.14 -9.43 13.77
N LEU A 303 14.19 -9.55 12.45
CA LEU A 303 14.07 -8.41 11.54
C LEU A 303 12.69 -7.76 11.62
N CYS A 304 11.62 -8.56 11.71
CA CYS A 304 10.26 -8.06 11.89
C CYS A 304 10.08 -7.41 13.28
N ALA A 305 10.67 -7.96 14.34
CA ALA A 305 10.68 -7.36 15.68
C ALA A 305 11.38 -6.00 15.69
N SER A 306 12.51 -5.87 15.00
CA SER A 306 13.21 -4.59 14.83
C SER A 306 12.30 -3.56 14.17
N GLN A 307 11.61 -3.94 13.10
CA GLN A 307 10.66 -3.06 12.41
C GLN A 307 9.50 -2.66 13.34
N ILE A 308 8.90 -3.60 14.06
CA ILE A 308 7.82 -3.31 15.01
C ILE A 308 8.27 -2.35 16.12
N LYS A 309 9.48 -2.51 16.65
CA LYS A 309 10.03 -1.60 17.67
C LYS A 309 10.16 -0.17 17.15
N ASP A 310 10.66 0.00 15.92
CA ASP A 310 10.76 1.31 15.28
C ASP A 310 9.38 1.93 15.04
N LEU A 311 8.38 1.13 14.66
CA LEU A 311 7.00 1.58 14.47
C LEU A 311 6.36 2.05 15.78
N LEU A 312 6.57 1.29 16.86
CA LEU A 312 6.00 1.60 18.18
C LEU A 312 6.79 2.67 18.94
N ASN A 313 8.02 2.97 18.52
CA ASN A 313 8.87 4.01 19.11
C ASN A 313 9.59 4.81 18.01
N PRO A 314 8.87 5.63 17.22
CA PRO A 314 9.46 6.39 16.14
C PRO A 314 10.60 7.30 16.66
N ASN A 315 11.80 7.10 16.12
CA ASN A 315 13.05 7.75 16.57
C ASN A 315 13.42 7.46 18.03
N GLY A 316 13.02 6.31 18.57
CA GLY A 316 13.30 5.91 19.95
C GLY A 316 12.36 6.51 20.99
N GLU A 317 11.35 7.28 20.57
CA GLU A 317 10.43 7.99 21.44
C GLU A 317 9.00 7.46 21.29
N PRO A 318 8.13 7.58 22.32
CA PRO A 318 6.72 7.25 22.19
C PRO A 318 6.04 8.03 21.05
N PRO A 319 5.10 7.41 20.33
CA PRO A 319 4.42 8.04 19.20
C PRO A 319 3.55 9.21 19.68
N LYS A 320 3.64 10.34 18.96
CA LYS A 320 2.95 11.59 19.33
C LYS A 320 1.46 11.64 18.94
N GLY A 321 0.99 10.59 18.27
CA GLY A 321 -0.36 10.39 17.73
C GLY A 321 -0.43 9.04 17.03
N GLY A 322 -1.59 8.68 16.47
CA GLY A 322 -1.79 7.36 15.88
C GLY A 322 -0.80 7.02 14.77
N ILE A 323 -0.61 5.72 14.58
CA ILE A 323 0.33 5.13 13.63
C ILE A 323 -0.46 4.56 12.46
N LEU A 324 -0.14 4.94 11.23
CA LEU A 324 -0.68 4.35 10.01
C LEU A 324 0.39 3.48 9.37
N ILE A 325 0.10 2.20 9.20
CA ILE A 325 0.97 1.25 8.50
C ILE A 325 0.33 0.78 7.20
N HIS A 326 1.12 0.70 6.14
CA HIS A 326 0.66 0.14 4.87
C HIS A 326 1.80 -0.51 4.09
N CYS A 327 1.44 -1.43 3.21
CA CYS A 327 2.27 -1.87 2.09
C CYS A 327 1.50 -1.55 0.81
N ALA A 328 1.80 -2.18 -0.32
CA ALA A 328 1.01 -1.97 -1.55
C ALA A 328 -0.47 -2.21 -1.30
N GLY A 329 -0.83 -3.43 -0.88
CA GLY A 329 -2.22 -3.84 -0.67
C GLY A 329 -2.75 -3.76 0.76
N GLY A 330 -1.90 -3.40 1.72
CA GLY A 330 -2.27 -3.49 3.14
C GLY A 330 -2.51 -4.92 3.63
N MET A 331 -2.05 -5.94 2.90
CA MET A 331 -2.38 -7.35 3.15
C MET A 331 -1.30 -8.08 3.94
N HIS A 332 -0.17 -8.39 3.30
CA HIS A 332 0.81 -9.35 3.82
C HIS A 332 1.69 -8.73 4.91
N ARG A 333 2.65 -7.86 4.55
CA ARG A 333 3.51 -7.20 5.55
C ARG A 333 2.70 -6.43 6.59
N THR A 334 1.73 -5.64 6.12
CA THR A 334 0.82 -4.88 6.98
C THR A 334 0.00 -5.78 7.90
N GLY A 335 -0.68 -6.80 7.36
CA GLY A 335 -1.52 -7.69 8.17
C GLY A 335 -0.73 -8.52 9.17
N MET A 336 0.48 -8.97 8.81
CA MET A 336 1.37 -9.68 9.73
C MET A 336 1.81 -8.79 10.88
N ILE A 337 2.34 -7.59 10.59
CA ILE A 337 2.76 -6.64 11.63
C ILE A 337 1.57 -6.21 12.49
N PHE A 338 0.42 -5.91 11.88
CA PHE A 338 -0.79 -5.54 12.58
C PHE A 338 -1.24 -6.65 13.54
N GLY A 339 -1.25 -7.90 13.09
CA GLY A 339 -1.59 -9.06 13.91
C GLY A 339 -0.61 -9.31 15.05
N ILE A 340 0.71 -9.19 14.81
CA ILE A 340 1.73 -9.34 15.85
C ILE A 340 1.58 -8.25 16.91
N ILE A 341 1.36 -6.99 16.52
CA ILE A 341 1.17 -5.89 17.47
C ILE A 341 -0.10 -6.12 18.31
N ARG A 342 -1.20 -6.62 17.71
CA ARG A 342 -2.42 -6.97 18.47
C ARG A 342 -2.17 -8.06 19.49
N ARG A 343 -1.43 -9.13 19.15
CA ARG A 343 -1.02 -10.16 20.11
C ARG A 343 -0.17 -9.56 21.24
N TYR A 344 0.80 -8.73 20.89
CA TYR A 344 1.78 -8.20 21.83
C TYR A 344 1.20 -7.16 22.79
N VAL A 345 0.51 -6.15 22.26
CA VAL A 345 0.08 -4.97 23.02
C VAL A 345 -1.30 -5.18 23.65
N ASN A 346 -2.22 -5.80 22.91
CA ASN A 346 -3.61 -5.90 23.34
C ASN A 346 -3.94 -7.23 24.03
N ASP A 347 -3.08 -8.24 23.84
CA ASP A 347 -3.36 -9.63 24.23
C ASP A 347 -4.63 -10.17 23.54
N ASP A 348 -4.85 -9.76 22.28
CA ASP A 348 -6.01 -10.16 21.49
C ASP A 348 -5.95 -11.67 21.15
N PRO A 349 -7.07 -12.40 21.20
CA PRO A 349 -7.12 -13.81 20.81
C PRO A 349 -6.70 -14.03 19.35
N ILE A 350 -5.92 -15.09 19.11
CA ILE A 350 -5.39 -15.38 17.77
C ILE A 350 -6.48 -15.58 16.72
N ASP A 351 -7.63 -16.16 17.09
CA ASP A 351 -8.73 -16.40 16.18
C ASP A 351 -9.39 -15.10 15.70
N GLU A 352 -9.46 -14.08 16.57
CA GLU A 352 -9.95 -12.75 16.22
C GLU A 352 -8.98 -12.03 15.27
N ILE A 353 -7.68 -12.20 15.50
CA ILE A 353 -6.63 -11.65 14.63
C ILE A 353 -6.67 -12.30 13.25
N VAL A 354 -6.84 -13.62 13.19
CA VAL A 354 -6.95 -14.35 11.91
C VAL A 354 -8.23 -13.99 11.17
N ALA A 355 -9.36 -13.85 11.87
CA ALA A 355 -10.62 -13.42 11.26
C ALA A 355 -10.50 -11.99 10.67
N ASP A 356 -9.86 -11.09 11.41
CA ASP A 356 -9.56 -9.73 10.93
C ASP A 356 -8.62 -9.74 9.72
N TYR A 357 -7.53 -10.51 9.79
CA TYR A 357 -6.62 -10.67 8.65
C TYR A 357 -7.35 -11.17 7.40
N LYS A 358 -8.17 -12.22 7.52
CA LYS A 358 -8.97 -12.79 6.42
C LYS A 358 -9.87 -11.74 5.77
N ARG A 359 -10.52 -10.88 6.55
CA ARG A 359 -11.35 -9.77 6.02
C ARG A 359 -10.53 -8.85 5.11
N HIS A 360 -9.36 -8.43 5.58
CA HIS A 360 -8.52 -7.45 4.90
C HIS A 360 -7.65 -8.03 3.76
N VAL A 361 -7.69 -9.35 3.54
CA VAL A 361 -7.15 -9.99 2.34
C VAL A 361 -8.26 -10.48 1.41
N ASP A 362 -9.50 -10.04 1.65
CA ASP A 362 -10.68 -10.38 0.86
C ASP A 362 -10.96 -11.90 0.77
N TRP A 363 -10.65 -12.64 1.84
CA TRP A 363 -10.93 -14.07 1.90
C TRP A 363 -12.44 -14.32 1.95
N LYS A 364 -12.94 -15.24 1.10
CA LYS A 364 -14.34 -15.68 1.09
C LYS A 364 -14.48 -17.16 1.44
N ALA A 365 -13.66 -18.01 0.82
CA ALA A 365 -13.69 -19.46 0.96
C ALA A 365 -12.37 -20.08 0.46
N GLU A 366 -12.20 -21.39 0.60
CA GLU A 366 -11.03 -22.13 0.10
C GLU A 366 -10.83 -22.01 -1.42
N GLY A 367 -11.91 -21.94 -2.21
CA GLY A 367 -11.84 -21.71 -3.65
C GLY A 367 -11.73 -20.23 -4.06
N ALA A 368 -11.89 -19.31 -3.10
CA ALA A 368 -11.92 -17.87 -3.31
C ALA A 368 -11.18 -17.19 -2.14
N VAL A 369 -9.87 -17.41 -2.10
CA VAL A 369 -9.02 -17.04 -0.96
C VAL A 369 -8.60 -15.57 -0.95
N GLY A 370 -8.85 -14.82 -2.03
CA GLY A 370 -8.35 -13.46 -2.18
C GLY A 370 -6.82 -13.42 -2.12
N GLY A 371 -6.27 -12.50 -1.33
CA GLY A 371 -4.84 -12.40 -1.03
C GLY A 371 -4.38 -13.21 0.18
N TYR A 372 -5.20 -14.13 0.70
CA TYR A 372 -4.85 -14.95 1.87
C TYR A 372 -3.67 -15.88 1.59
N GLU A 373 -2.79 -16.00 2.59
CA GLU A 373 -1.66 -16.93 2.58
C GLU A 373 -1.55 -17.57 3.97
N GLU A 374 -1.49 -18.91 4.02
CA GLU A 374 -1.40 -19.65 5.28
C GLU A 374 -0.08 -19.36 6.01
N LEU A 375 1.02 -19.16 5.28
CA LEU A 375 2.32 -18.82 5.88
C LEU A 375 2.27 -17.51 6.67
N ASN A 376 1.47 -16.53 6.26
CA ASN A 376 1.31 -15.28 7.00
C ASN A 376 0.62 -15.52 8.34
N VAL A 377 -0.42 -16.36 8.36
CA VAL A 377 -1.10 -16.76 9.61
C VAL A 377 -0.17 -17.57 10.51
N ARG A 378 0.57 -18.51 9.92
CA ARG A 378 1.56 -19.31 10.64
C ARG A 378 2.64 -18.43 11.28
N PHE A 379 3.16 -17.45 10.54
CA PHE A 379 4.13 -16.48 11.07
C PHE A 379 3.56 -15.68 12.24
N ILE A 380 2.34 -15.14 12.10
CA ILE A 380 1.68 -14.39 13.17
C ILE A 380 1.55 -15.26 14.42
N LYS A 381 1.18 -16.55 14.28
CA LYS A 381 1.02 -17.50 15.39
C LYS A 381 2.35 -17.84 16.06
N GLU A 382 3.37 -18.13 15.27
CA GLU A 382 4.66 -18.62 15.74
C GLU A 382 5.60 -17.50 16.20
N PHE A 383 5.30 -16.23 15.90
CA PHE A 383 6.14 -15.09 16.26
C PHE A 383 6.49 -15.08 17.75
N ASP A 384 7.79 -15.06 18.04
CA ASP A 384 8.34 -14.96 19.40
C ASP A 384 8.20 -13.52 19.93
N LEU A 385 7.19 -13.31 20.78
CA LEU A 385 6.88 -12.01 21.35
C LEU A 385 7.98 -11.49 22.28
N SER A 386 8.83 -12.36 22.84
CA SER A 386 9.92 -11.94 23.74
C SER A 386 10.97 -11.09 23.02
N LEU A 387 11.07 -11.21 21.68
CA LEU A 387 11.92 -10.36 20.85
C LEU A 387 11.52 -8.88 20.92
N LEU A 388 10.26 -8.57 21.23
CA LEU A 388 9.76 -7.20 21.39
C LEU A 388 10.15 -6.58 22.74
N ASP A 389 10.45 -7.41 23.74
CA ASP A 389 10.90 -6.97 25.07
C ASP A 389 12.43 -6.85 25.18
N ALA A 390 13.18 -7.47 24.26
CA ALA A 390 14.64 -7.41 24.27
C ALA A 390 15.17 -5.97 24.14
N GLN A 391 16.19 -5.57 24.91
CA GLN A 391 16.77 -4.22 24.80
C GLN A 391 17.47 -4.00 23.46
N GLU A 392 18.16 -5.02 22.96
CA GLU A 392 18.79 -5.01 21.64
C GLU A 392 18.48 -6.31 20.90
N ILE A 393 18.35 -6.21 19.57
CA ILE A 393 18.24 -7.36 18.69
C ILE A 393 19.62 -7.58 18.08
N VAL A 394 20.34 -8.58 18.60
CA VAL A 394 21.69 -8.92 18.13
C VAL A 394 21.59 -9.89 16.96
N PHE A 395 21.91 -9.42 15.76
CA PHE A 395 21.97 -10.27 14.57
C PHE A 395 23.23 -11.14 14.59
N GLU A 396 23.11 -12.41 14.18
CA GLU A 396 24.25 -13.34 14.10
C GLU A 396 25.30 -12.87 13.07
N GLU A 397 26.58 -13.14 13.33
CA GLU A 397 27.68 -12.84 12.41
C GLU A 397 27.43 -13.47 11.03
N GLY A 398 27.31 -12.63 9.99
CA GLY A 398 26.96 -13.04 8.63
C GLY A 398 25.71 -12.35 8.08
N MET A 399 24.83 -11.83 8.95
CA MET A 399 23.74 -10.92 8.54
C MET A 399 24.27 -9.48 8.38
N THR A 400 25.14 -9.24 7.41
CA THR A 400 25.74 -7.90 7.22
C THR A 400 24.74 -6.89 6.63
N GLN A 401 24.87 -5.63 7.04
CA GLN A 401 24.03 -4.49 6.62
C GLN A 401 24.16 -4.14 5.12
N ASP A 402 25.17 -4.67 4.43
CA ASP A 402 25.71 -4.06 3.21
C ASP A 402 26.12 -5.05 2.12
N GLU A 403 25.61 -6.28 2.06
CA GLU A 403 25.77 -7.05 0.82
C GLU A 403 25.06 -6.31 -0.34
N PRO A 404 25.80 -5.81 -1.35
CA PRO A 404 25.19 -5.37 -2.58
C PRO A 404 24.57 -6.61 -3.21
N ILE A 405 23.33 -6.48 -3.67
CA ILE A 405 22.78 -7.41 -4.65
C ILE A 405 23.79 -7.42 -5.81
N SER A 406 24.48 -8.54 -6.02
CA SER A 406 25.56 -8.65 -6.99
C SER A 406 25.05 -8.24 -8.35
N ALA A 407 25.64 -7.18 -8.93
CA ALA A 407 25.41 -6.73 -10.30
C ALA A 407 26.03 -7.67 -11.35
N ALA A 408 26.07 -8.98 -11.09
CA ALA A 408 26.72 -9.97 -11.92
C ALA A 408 25.82 -11.18 -12.11
N GLY A 409 25.11 -11.20 -13.25
CA GLY A 409 24.40 -12.36 -13.75
C GLY A 409 22.92 -12.31 -13.46
N GLY A 410 22.15 -11.85 -14.45
CA GLY A 410 20.69 -11.93 -14.43
C GLY A 410 20.26 -13.37 -14.22
N THR A 411 19.76 -13.66 -13.03
CA THR A 411 18.99 -14.85 -12.71
C THR A 411 17.67 -14.43 -12.07
N ARG A 412 16.72 -15.37 -12.07
CA ARG A 412 15.40 -15.41 -11.39
C ARG A 412 15.19 -14.51 -10.14
N ASP A 413 16.25 -14.17 -9.40
CA ASP A 413 16.26 -13.31 -8.21
C ASP A 413 16.16 -11.80 -8.49
N GLU A 414 16.64 -11.32 -9.65
CA GLU A 414 16.53 -9.90 -10.00
C GLU A 414 15.08 -9.49 -10.36
N TRP A 415 14.24 -10.41 -10.83
CA TRP A 415 12.93 -10.03 -11.36
C TRP A 415 11.76 -10.22 -10.40
N ARG A 416 11.93 -11.06 -9.37
CA ARG A 416 11.03 -11.01 -8.21
C ARG A 416 11.23 -9.71 -7.43
N TYR A 417 12.47 -9.19 -7.42
CA TYR A 417 12.91 -8.30 -6.36
C TYR A 417 13.88 -7.12 -6.73
N ALA A 418 13.98 -6.67 -7.99
CA ALA A 418 14.70 -5.45 -8.44
C ALA A 418 13.81 -4.36 -9.06
#